data_AF-A0AAU3Q9W1-F1
#
_entry.id   AF-A0AAU3Q9W1-F1
#
_cell.length_a   1.000
_cell.length_b   1.000
_cell.length_c   1.000
_cell.angle_alpha   90.00
_cell.angle_beta   90.00
_cell.angle_gamma   90.00
#
_symmetry.space_group_name_H-M   'P 1'
#
loop_
_entity.id
_entity.type
_entity.pdbx_description
1 polymer ?
#
loop_
_entity_poly.entity_id
_entity_poly.type
_entity_poly.pdbx_seq_one_letter_code
_entity_poly.pdbx_strand_id
1 'polypeptide(L)'
;MAKPKTMTADELTELLGPEAAGWLALGLDVYRGGWYTPNQDDPQLQVKVFHNGEMIGWTNDTPGRPGERQYRSLAHTDLDGLPYGEIYADGLPADPVSSHREARDRLPS
;
A
#
# COMPACT_ATOMS: atom_id res chain seq x y z
N MET A 1 -22.63 -6.39 3.94
CA MET A 1 -21.42 -5.82 4.55
C MET A 1 -21.26 -4.40 4.01
N ALA A 2 -21.05 -3.40 4.86
CA ALA A 2 -20.75 -2.05 4.40
C ALA A 2 -19.42 -2.07 3.64
N LYS A 3 -19.32 -1.33 2.52
CA LYS A 3 -18.02 -1.15 1.86
C LYS A 3 -17.10 -0.41 2.84
N PRO A 4 -15.83 -0.83 2.98
CA PRO A 4 -14.87 -0.06 3.77
C PRO A 4 -14.83 1.38 3.24
N LYS A 5 -14.75 2.35 4.14
CA LYS A 5 -14.69 3.77 3.79
C LYS A 5 -13.28 4.05 3.27
N THR A 6 -13.16 4.55 2.03
CA THR A 6 -11.88 5.03 1.52
C THR A 6 -11.39 6.21 2.35
N MET A 7 -10.08 6.29 2.55
CA MET A 7 -9.43 7.40 3.23
C MET A 7 -9.59 8.69 2.42
N THR A 8 -9.63 9.82 3.12
CA THR A 8 -9.59 11.14 2.51
C THR A 8 -8.16 11.59 2.21
N ALA A 9 -8.00 12.64 1.38
CA ALA A 9 -6.70 13.23 1.09
C ALA A 9 -6.01 13.76 2.36
N ASP A 10 -6.77 14.35 3.29
CA ASP A 10 -6.25 14.85 4.57
C ASP A 10 -5.80 13.69 5.47
N GLU A 11 -6.58 12.61 5.57
CA GLU A 11 -6.22 11.41 6.34
C GLU A 11 -4.95 10.73 5.79
N LEU A 12 -4.75 10.76 4.47
CA LEU A 12 -3.54 10.25 3.83
C LEU A 12 -2.35 11.18 4.03
N THR A 13 -2.56 12.50 3.92
CA THR A 13 -1.52 13.50 4.16
C THR A 13 -0.99 13.41 5.58
N GLU A 14 -1.87 13.29 6.57
CA GLU A 14 -1.50 13.17 7.98
C GLU A 14 -0.72 11.88 8.26
N LEU A 15 -1.11 10.76 7.64
CA LEU A 15 -0.53 9.45 7.94
C LEU A 15 0.75 9.15 7.14
N LEU A 16 0.79 9.51 5.87
CA LEU A 16 1.82 9.10 4.92
C LEU A 16 2.55 10.27 4.25
N GLY A 17 2.06 11.50 4.42
CA GLY A 17 2.59 12.69 3.75
C GLY A 17 1.81 13.07 2.49
N PRO A 18 2.07 14.28 1.97
CA PRO A 18 1.30 14.88 0.88
C PRO A 18 1.37 14.10 -0.44
N GLU A 19 2.45 13.34 -0.68
CA GLU A 19 2.63 12.51 -1.86
C GLU A 19 1.52 11.45 -1.97
N ALA A 20 1.11 10.86 -0.85
CA ALA A 20 0.05 9.84 -0.82
C ALA A 20 -1.34 10.42 -1.09
N ALA A 21 -1.57 11.71 -0.82
CA ALA A 21 -2.86 12.35 -1.08
C ALA A 21 -3.20 12.38 -2.58
N GLY A 22 -2.18 12.45 -3.44
CA GLY A 22 -2.33 12.41 -4.89
C GLY A 22 -2.91 11.09 -5.43
N TRP A 23 -2.83 10.01 -4.67
CA TRP A 23 -3.32 8.69 -5.08
C TRP A 23 -4.82 8.67 -5.35
N LEU A 24 -5.61 9.43 -4.56
CA LEU A 24 -7.06 9.50 -4.77
C LEU A 24 -7.42 10.13 -6.13
N ALA A 25 -6.61 11.09 -6.59
CA ALA A 25 -6.81 11.73 -7.90
C ALA A 25 -6.47 10.79 -9.07
N LEU A 26 -5.70 9.71 -8.81
CA LEU A 26 -5.44 8.64 -9.76
C LEU A 26 -6.59 7.61 -9.82
N GLY A 27 -7.68 7.82 -9.08
CA GLY A 27 -8.80 6.87 -9.01
C GLY A 27 -8.52 5.67 -8.12
N LEU A 28 -7.58 5.80 -7.17
CA LEU A 28 -7.24 4.74 -6.23
C LEU A 28 -8.17 4.77 -5.02
N ASP A 29 -8.63 3.59 -4.63
CA ASP A 29 -9.30 3.37 -3.36
C ASP A 29 -8.23 3.04 -2.31
N VAL A 30 -8.22 3.78 -1.20
CA VAL A 30 -7.18 3.63 -0.18
C VAL A 30 -7.84 3.36 1.16
N TYR A 31 -7.49 2.26 1.81
CA TYR A 31 -8.11 1.85 3.07
C TYR A 31 -7.09 1.75 4.18
N ARG A 32 -7.50 2.23 5.36
CA ARG A 32 -6.74 2.05 6.59
C ARG A 32 -6.99 0.65 7.17
N GLY A 33 -5.96 0.10 7.79
CA GLY A 33 -6.02 -1.16 8.50
C GLY A 33 -5.59 -2.33 7.62
N GLY A 34 -5.06 -3.37 8.28
CA GLY A 34 -4.60 -4.52 7.54
C GLY A 34 -4.19 -5.72 8.36
N TRP A 35 -3.32 -6.54 7.77
CA TRP A 35 -2.90 -7.78 8.38
C TRP A 35 -1.82 -7.50 9.41
N TYR A 36 -1.82 -8.28 10.49
CA TYR A 36 -0.65 -8.34 11.35
C TYR A 36 0.53 -8.84 10.53
N THR A 37 1.61 -8.07 10.49
CA THR A 37 2.90 -8.56 9.99
C THR A 37 3.91 -8.48 11.12
N PRO A 38 4.92 -9.36 11.17
CA PRO A 38 5.90 -9.38 12.27
C PRO A 38 6.63 -8.05 12.48
N ASN A 39 6.67 -7.20 11.45
CA ASN A 39 7.35 -5.91 11.45
C ASN A 39 6.36 -4.73 11.59
N GLN A 40 5.11 -4.97 11.96
CA GLN A 40 4.08 -3.93 12.10
C GLN A 40 3.67 -3.82 13.57
N ASP A 41 4.00 -2.69 14.21
CA ASP A 41 3.69 -2.47 15.62
C ASP A 41 2.19 -2.20 15.82
N ASP A 42 1.56 -1.50 14.87
CA ASP A 42 0.13 -1.23 14.86
C ASP A 42 -0.50 -1.54 13.48
N PRO A 43 -1.29 -2.63 13.35
CA PRO A 43 -1.99 -2.97 12.12
C PRO A 43 -2.98 -1.90 11.64
N GLN A 44 -3.43 -0.99 12.51
CA GLN A 44 -4.31 0.14 12.14
C GLN A 44 -3.56 1.22 11.35
N LEU A 45 -2.23 1.21 11.36
CA LEU A 45 -1.42 2.17 10.63
C LEU A 45 -1.01 1.67 9.23
N GLN A 46 -1.32 0.41 8.90
CA GLN A 46 -1.18 -0.09 7.54
C GLN A 46 -2.19 0.60 6.63
N VAL A 47 -1.75 0.97 5.43
CA VAL A 47 -2.59 1.49 4.35
C VAL A 47 -2.57 0.49 3.22
N LYS A 48 -3.74 0.16 2.68
CA LYS A 48 -3.92 -0.73 1.52
C LYS A 48 -4.42 0.09 0.35
N VAL A 49 -3.81 -0.10 -0.82
CA VAL A 49 -4.11 0.66 -2.03
C VAL A 49 -4.71 -0.28 -3.07
N PHE A 50 -5.84 0.13 -3.64
CA PHE A 50 -6.60 -0.62 -4.63
C PHE A 50 -6.83 0.21 -5.88
N HIS A 51 -6.84 -0.47 -7.03
CA HIS A 51 -7.19 0.11 -8.32
C HIS A 51 -8.20 -0.82 -9.00
N ASN A 52 -9.39 -0.29 -9.33
CA ASN A 52 -10.49 -1.06 -9.93
C ASN A 52 -10.86 -2.33 -9.12
N GLY A 53 -10.75 -2.27 -7.80
CA GLY A 53 -11.06 -3.39 -6.89
C GLY A 53 -9.94 -4.42 -6.72
N GLU A 54 -8.82 -4.29 -7.44
CA GLU A 54 -7.61 -5.11 -7.23
C GLU A 54 -6.68 -4.40 -6.24
N MET A 55 -6.15 -5.13 -5.25
CA MET A 55 -5.09 -4.60 -4.40
C MET A 55 -3.83 -4.44 -5.26
N ILE A 56 -3.20 -3.27 -5.21
CA ILE A 56 -1.97 -2.99 -5.97
C ILE A 56 -0.75 -2.72 -5.08
N GLY A 57 -0.97 -2.51 -3.78
CA GLY A 57 0.11 -2.38 -2.80
C GLY A 57 -0.38 -2.02 -1.41
N TRP A 58 0.56 -1.89 -0.50
CA TRP A 58 0.30 -1.54 0.90
C TRP A 58 1.51 -0.89 1.56
N THR A 59 1.33 -0.31 2.74
CA THR A 59 2.42 0.22 3.57
C THR A 59 2.71 -0.68 4.76
N ASN A 60 3.98 -0.73 5.16
CA ASN A 60 4.44 -1.33 6.42
C ASN A 60 5.29 -0.31 7.19
N ASP A 61 5.46 -0.52 8.49
CA ASP A 61 6.55 0.13 9.24
C ASP A 61 7.91 -0.21 8.63
N THR A 62 8.81 0.77 8.61
CA THR A 62 10.21 0.58 8.22
C THR A 62 10.99 0.00 9.40
N PRO A 63 11.59 -1.21 9.28
CA PRO A 63 12.31 -1.83 10.39
C PRO A 63 13.40 -0.92 10.96
N GLY A 64 13.37 -0.70 12.27
CA GLY A 64 14.34 0.14 12.98
C GLY A 64 14.15 1.65 12.82
N ARG A 65 13.05 2.11 12.18
CA ARG A 65 12.72 3.52 12.03
C ARG A 65 11.25 3.79 12.42
N PRO A 66 10.99 4.05 13.72
CA PRO A 66 9.63 4.27 14.21
C PRO A 66 8.95 5.43 13.50
N GLY A 67 7.73 5.20 13.02
CA GLY A 67 6.93 6.21 12.31
C GLY A 67 7.25 6.37 10.82
N GLU A 68 8.38 5.83 10.33
CA GLU A 68 8.65 5.75 8.90
C GLU A 68 7.89 4.60 8.27
N ARG A 69 7.37 4.83 7.06
CA ARG A 69 6.59 3.86 6.31
C ARG A 69 7.28 3.53 5.01
N GLN A 70 7.26 2.25 4.65
CA GLN A 70 7.70 1.76 3.35
C GLN A 70 6.51 1.27 2.54
N TYR A 71 6.44 1.68 1.27
CA TYR A 71 5.46 1.14 0.33
C TYR A 71 5.94 -0.20 -0.23
N ARG A 72 5.01 -1.14 -0.35
CA ARG A 72 5.19 -2.42 -1.03
C ARG A 72 4.23 -2.53 -2.19
N SER A 73 4.77 -2.65 -3.39
CA SER A 73 4.01 -2.88 -4.62
C SER A 73 3.65 -4.35 -4.68
N LEU A 74 2.37 -4.67 -4.80
CA LEU A 74 1.93 -6.06 -4.94
C LEU A 74 2.54 -6.64 -6.21
N ALA A 75 3.20 -7.79 -6.10
CA ALA A 75 3.74 -8.52 -7.24
C ALA A 75 2.86 -9.74 -7.56
N HIS A 76 2.44 -10.49 -6.54
CA HIS A 76 1.48 -11.58 -6.68
C HIS A 76 0.76 -11.88 -5.37
N THR A 77 -0.29 -12.69 -5.44
CA THR A 77 -0.93 -13.33 -4.28
C THR A 77 -0.71 -14.83 -4.37
N ASP A 78 -0.42 -15.49 -3.26
CA ASP A 78 -0.35 -16.95 -3.23
C ASP A 78 -1.75 -17.61 -3.28
N LEU A 79 -1.78 -18.94 -3.18
CA LEU A 79 -3.01 -19.73 -3.22
C LEU A 79 -3.94 -19.46 -2.03
N ASP A 80 -3.40 -19.00 -0.91
CA ASP A 80 -4.14 -18.64 0.30
C ASP A 80 -4.58 -17.17 0.28
N GLY A 81 -4.25 -16.42 -0.78
CA GLY A 81 -4.57 -15.02 -0.96
C GLY A 81 -3.66 -14.07 -0.18
N LEU A 82 -2.50 -14.54 0.31
CA LEU A 82 -1.51 -13.70 0.97
C LEU A 82 -0.76 -12.85 -0.07
N PRO A 83 -0.65 -11.53 0.15
CA PRO A 83 0.04 -10.64 -0.78
C PRO A 83 1.56 -10.72 -0.62
N TYR A 84 2.25 -10.88 -1.74
CA TYR A 84 3.70 -10.80 -1.87
C TYR A 84 4.05 -9.60 -2.75
N GLY A 85 4.99 -8.79 -2.28
CA GLY A 85 5.25 -7.49 -2.89
C GLY A 85 6.64 -6.96 -2.62
N GLU A 86 7.13 -6.20 -3.59
CA GLU A 86 8.45 -5.61 -3.63
C GLU A 86 8.48 -4.28 -2.89
N ILE A 87 9.57 -4.00 -2.17
CA ILE A 87 9.75 -2.70 -1.52
C ILE A 87 10.00 -1.65 -2.61
N TYR A 88 9.23 -0.58 -2.61
CA TYR A 88 9.51 0.58 -3.44
C TYR A 88 10.67 1.36 -2.82
N ALA A 89 11.78 1.47 -3.53
CA ALA A 89 13.03 1.99 -2.99
C ALA A 89 12.98 3.48 -2.63
N ASP A 90 12.21 4.27 -3.38
CA ASP A 90 12.19 5.73 -3.28
C ASP A 90 11.05 6.24 -2.38
N GLY A 91 10.77 5.52 -1.29
CA GLY A 91 9.75 5.87 -0.31
C GLY A 91 8.33 5.52 -0.76
N LEU A 92 7.53 6.52 -1.10
CA LEU A 92 6.16 6.34 -1.60
C LEU A 92 6.12 6.62 -3.11
N PRO A 93 5.51 5.73 -3.93
CA PRO A 93 5.41 5.97 -5.36
C PRO A 93 4.45 7.12 -5.66
N ALA A 94 4.82 7.99 -6.60
CA ALA A 94 3.91 9.00 -7.13
C ALA A 94 2.74 8.38 -7.92
N ASP A 95 3.00 7.23 -8.58
CA ASP A 95 2.01 6.43 -9.29
C ASP A 95 2.09 4.95 -8.84
N PRO A 96 1.27 4.55 -7.85
CA PRO A 96 1.16 3.16 -7.40
C PRO A 96 0.82 2.16 -8.52
N VAL A 97 0.08 2.58 -9.55
CA VAL A 97 -0.35 1.67 -10.63
C VAL A 97 0.84 1.26 -11.49
N SER A 98 1.68 2.23 -11.86
CA SER A 98 2.92 1.96 -12.60
C SER A 98 3.89 1.11 -11.76
N SER A 99 4.04 1.44 -10.47
CA SER A 99 4.89 0.67 -9.55
C SER A 99 4.42 -0.79 -9.38
N HIS A 100 3.11 -1.03 -9.33
CA HIS A 100 2.53 -2.38 -9.32
C HIS A 100 2.83 -3.16 -10.59
N ARG A 101 2.69 -2.53 -11.77
CA ARG A 101 3.01 -3.16 -13.06
C ARG A 101 4.46 -3.62 -13.10
N GLU A 102 5.39 -2.73 -12.73
CA GLU A 102 6.82 -3.06 -12.69
C GLU A 102 7.14 -4.20 -11.70
N ALA A 103 6.46 -4.26 -10.56
CA ALA A 103 6.64 -5.34 -9.60
C ALA A 103 6.18 -6.70 -10.15
N ARG A 104 5.06 -6.74 -10.90
CA ARG A 104 4.57 -7.95 -11.58
C ARG A 104 5.52 -8.43 -12.67
N ASP A 105 6.07 -7.50 -13.45
CA ASP A 105 6.94 -7.83 -14.59
C ASP A 105 8.29 -8.42 -14.17
N ARG A 106 8.69 -8.27 -12.90
CA ARG A 106 9.92 -8.85 -12.34
C ARG A 106 9.77 -10.31 -11.90
N LEU A 107 8.55 -10.83 -11.79
CA LEU A 107 8.34 -12.23 -11.43
C LEU A 107 8.67 -13.12 -12.64
N PRO A 108 9.49 -14.18 -12.48
CA PRO A 108 9.70 -15.14 -13.55
C PRO A 108 8.37 -15.81 -13.90
N SER A 109 8.09 -15.89 -15.21
CA SER A 109 6.92 -16.56 -15.77
C SER A 109 6.89 -18.06 -15.47
#